data_AF-A0A961FCY0-F1
#
_entry.id   AF-A0A961FCY0-F1
#
_cell.length_a   1.000
_cell.length_b   1.000
_cell.length_c   1.000
_cell.angle_alpha   90.00
_cell.angle_beta   90.00
_cell.angle_gamma   90.00
#
_symmetry.space_group_name_H-M   'P 1'
#
loop_
_entity.id
_entity.type
_entity.pdbx_description
1 polymer ?
#
loop_
_entity_poly.entity_id
_entity_poly.type
_entity_poly.pdbx_seq_one_letter_code
_entity_poly.pdbx_strand_id
1 'polypeptide(L)'
;MTELKRNLFSQLKDYLKYFPVVAIIGARQVGKTELAKSLGPKWSYFDLENPLDFDRISRDPVFFFKEHPDYLILDEAQEYPELFRVLRGVVDEKRQVKGRFLLTGSSSPHLFSKLSESLAGRMGILELGTLKANEFYQKPLSDFYQIFSQKKVERDFLSQLKPQLGHEELKNFWLRGGYS
;
A
#
# COMPACT_ATOMS: atom_id res chain seq x y z
N MET A 1 7.22 -8.31 17.89
CA MET A 1 5.81 -7.93 17.63
C MET A 1 5.30 -8.82 16.52
N THR A 2 4.18 -9.50 16.74
CA THR A 2 3.58 -10.42 15.76
C THR A 2 3.20 -9.67 14.49
N GLU A 3 3.63 -10.17 13.34
CA GLU A 3 3.36 -9.60 12.03
C GLU A 3 1.84 -9.68 11.75
N LEU A 4 1.13 -8.55 11.85
CA LEU A 4 -0.31 -8.51 11.62
C LEU A 4 -0.60 -8.52 10.12
N LYS A 5 -1.34 -9.54 9.66
CA LYS A 5 -1.74 -9.67 8.26
C LYS A 5 -2.79 -8.63 7.90
N ARG A 6 -2.39 -7.60 7.15
CA ARG A 6 -3.30 -6.58 6.60
C ARG A 6 -4.12 -7.16 5.45
N ASN A 7 -5.42 -6.89 5.42
CA ASN A 7 -6.32 -7.26 4.32
C ASN A 7 -5.85 -6.67 2.99
N LEU A 8 -5.32 -5.43 3.03
CA LEU A 8 -4.84 -4.68 1.87
C LEU A 8 -3.64 -5.33 1.18
N PHE A 9 -2.94 -6.27 1.83
CA PHE A 9 -1.77 -6.93 1.24
C PHE A 9 -2.10 -7.73 -0.03
N SER A 10 -3.29 -8.34 -0.08
CA SER A 10 -3.77 -9.04 -1.28
C SER A 10 -3.94 -8.08 -2.46
N GLN A 11 -4.62 -6.95 -2.21
CA GLN A 11 -4.83 -5.88 -3.18
C GLN A 11 -3.52 -5.24 -3.63
N LEU A 12 -2.57 -5.04 -2.71
CA LEU A 12 -1.21 -4.58 -3.03
C LEU A 12 -0.53 -5.49 -4.04
N LYS A 13 -0.53 -6.81 -3.81
CA LYS A 13 0.04 -7.78 -4.76
C LYS A 13 -0.65 -7.73 -6.11
N ASP A 14 -1.96 -7.52 -6.15
CA ASP A 14 -2.68 -7.41 -7.42
C ASP A 14 -2.33 -6.11 -8.14
N TYR A 15 -2.28 -4.97 -7.46
CA TYR A 15 -1.87 -3.69 -8.04
C TYR A 15 -0.46 -3.76 -8.64
N LEU A 16 0.47 -4.44 -7.96
CA LEU A 16 1.83 -4.66 -8.45
C LEU A 16 1.88 -5.48 -9.75
N LYS A 17 0.83 -6.25 -10.10
CA LYS A 17 0.73 -6.94 -11.40
C LYS A 17 0.30 -6.03 -12.53
N TYR A 18 -0.39 -4.92 -12.23
CA TYR A 18 -0.97 -4.04 -13.25
C TYR A 18 -0.19 -2.74 -13.45
N PHE A 19 0.43 -2.23 -12.38
CA PHE A 19 1.12 -0.94 -12.38
C PHE A 19 2.64 -1.11 -12.19
N PRO A 20 3.48 -0.35 -12.91
CA PRO A 20 4.92 -0.28 -12.64
C PRO A 20 5.22 0.34 -11.26
N VAL A 21 4.41 1.32 -10.84
CA VAL A 21 4.52 1.97 -9.53
C VAL A 21 3.24 1.71 -8.74
N VAL A 22 3.35 1.38 -7.47
CA VAL A 22 2.21 1.39 -6.54
C VAL A 22 2.54 2.32 -5.39
N ALA A 23 1.58 3.11 -4.93
CA ALA A 23 1.74 3.94 -3.74
C ALA A 23 0.78 3.50 -2.64
N ILE A 24 1.28 3.38 -1.41
CA ILE A 24 0.49 3.16 -0.20
C ILE A 24 0.42 4.48 0.55
N ILE A 25 -0.74 5.11 0.57
CA ILE A 25 -0.98 6.36 1.29
C ILE A 25 -1.81 6.11 2.53
N GLY A 26 -1.69 6.96 3.54
CA GLY A 26 -2.49 6.85 4.76
C GLY A 26 -1.84 7.58 5.93
N ALA A 27 -2.60 7.83 6.98
CA ALA A 27 -2.13 8.56 8.15
C ALA A 27 -0.82 7.97 8.74
N ARG A 28 -0.09 8.78 9.52
CA ARG A 28 1.07 8.27 10.28
C ARG A 28 0.65 7.13 11.20
N GLN A 29 1.55 6.16 11.42
CA GLN A 29 1.38 5.04 12.34
C GLN A 29 0.26 4.03 12.02
N VAL A 30 -0.25 4.00 10.77
CA VAL A 30 -1.23 2.97 10.33
C VAL A 30 -0.60 1.66 9.83
N GLY A 31 0.74 1.54 9.88
CA GLY A 31 1.48 0.34 9.47
C GLY A 31 1.81 0.26 7.98
N LYS A 32 2.03 1.41 7.30
CA LYS A 32 2.42 1.47 5.88
C LYS A 32 3.77 0.78 5.64
N THR A 33 4.76 1.13 6.46
CA THR A 33 6.12 0.60 6.39
C THR A 33 6.15 -0.92 6.60
N GLU A 34 5.44 -1.43 7.60
CA GLU A 34 5.29 -2.87 7.84
C GLU A 34 4.61 -3.57 6.66
N LEU A 35 3.53 -2.98 6.12
CA LEU A 35 2.86 -3.54 4.94
C LEU A 35 3.80 -3.57 3.73
N ALA A 36 4.59 -2.52 3.50
CA ALA A 36 5.57 -2.47 2.42
C ALA A 36 6.65 -3.56 2.59
N LYS A 37 7.25 -3.65 3.78
CA LYS A 37 8.29 -4.64 4.12
C LYS A 37 7.80 -6.08 4.04
N SER A 38 6.51 -6.34 4.24
CA SER A 38 5.91 -7.67 4.10
C SER A 38 5.96 -8.25 2.67
N LEU A 39 6.33 -7.44 1.67
CA LEU A 39 6.65 -7.93 0.32
C LEU A 39 7.89 -8.85 0.27
N GLY A 40 8.71 -8.81 1.32
CA GLY A 40 9.79 -9.75 1.55
C GLY A 40 11.15 -9.28 1.03
N PRO A 41 12.20 -10.09 1.25
CA PRO A 41 13.61 -9.67 1.14
C PRO A 41 14.08 -9.36 -0.28
N LYS A 42 13.28 -9.71 -1.30
CA LYS A 42 13.56 -9.33 -2.69
C LYS A 42 13.46 -7.82 -2.90
N TRP A 43 12.70 -7.13 -2.05
CA TRP A 43 12.49 -5.70 -2.16
C TRP A 43 13.55 -4.92 -1.40
N SER A 44 14.30 -4.09 -2.11
CA SER A 44 15.22 -3.11 -1.49
C SER A 44 14.39 -2.02 -0.82
N TYR A 45 14.80 -1.57 0.36
CA TYR A 45 14.06 -0.57 1.14
C TYR A 45 14.95 0.62 1.42
N PHE A 46 14.42 1.82 1.18
CA PHE A 46 15.02 3.10 1.55
C PHE A 46 13.97 4.01 2.18
N ASP A 47 14.37 4.75 3.19
CA ASP A 47 13.51 5.66 3.93
C ASP A 47 13.91 7.11 3.66
N LEU A 48 13.04 7.91 3.03
CA LEU A 48 13.39 9.29 2.70
C LEU A 48 13.35 10.26 3.90
N GLU A 49 12.81 9.85 5.06
CA GLU A 49 13.02 10.59 6.32
C GLU A 49 14.43 10.33 6.89
N ASN A 50 15.12 9.25 6.47
CA ASN A 50 16.51 8.98 6.86
C ASN A 50 17.48 9.84 6.02
N PRO A 51 18.31 10.71 6.64
CA PRO A 51 19.21 11.59 5.90
C PRO A 51 20.22 10.87 4.99
N LEU A 52 20.70 9.68 5.39
CA LEU A 52 21.69 8.94 4.59
C LEU A 52 21.06 8.36 3.32
N ASP A 53 19.85 7.82 3.44
CA ASP A 53 19.09 7.31 2.30
C ASP A 53 18.66 8.47 1.38
N PHE A 54 18.16 9.56 1.96
CA PHE A 54 17.81 10.77 1.22
C PHE A 54 19.01 11.30 0.41
N ASP A 55 20.17 11.47 1.05
CA ASP A 55 21.39 11.95 0.38
C ASP A 55 21.86 11.01 -0.73
N ARG A 56 21.75 9.69 -0.50
CA ARG A 56 22.10 8.68 -1.50
C ARG A 56 21.22 8.79 -2.75
N ILE A 57 19.92 9.01 -2.57
CA ILE A 57 18.96 9.10 -3.67
C ILE A 57 19.06 10.46 -4.37
N SER A 58 19.10 11.55 -3.61
CA SER A 58 19.00 12.92 -4.13
C SER A 58 20.26 13.40 -4.86
N ARG A 59 21.44 12.81 -4.57
CA ARG A 59 22.71 13.17 -5.22
C ARG A 59 22.71 12.87 -6.72
N ASP A 60 22.23 11.69 -7.12
CA ASP A 60 22.04 11.31 -8.53
C ASP A 60 20.87 10.33 -8.63
N PRO A 61 19.62 10.83 -8.69
CA PRO A 61 18.43 9.97 -8.67
C PRO A 61 18.32 9.12 -9.93
N VAL A 62 18.86 9.59 -11.06
CA VAL A 62 18.85 8.82 -12.32
C VAL A 62 19.75 7.61 -12.21
N PHE A 63 20.97 7.79 -11.68
CA PHE A 63 21.87 6.68 -11.43
C PHE A 63 21.33 5.72 -10.37
N PHE A 64 20.76 6.24 -9.27
CA PHE A 64 20.13 5.43 -8.23
C PHE A 64 19.06 4.46 -8.79
N PHE A 65 18.17 4.95 -9.65
CA PHE A 65 17.17 4.09 -10.29
C PHE A 65 17.75 3.11 -11.33
N LYS A 66 18.95 3.37 -11.86
CA LYS A 66 19.67 2.38 -12.70
C LYS A 66 20.25 1.26 -11.84
N GLU A 67 20.76 1.56 -10.65
CA GLU A 67 21.23 0.56 -9.69
C GLU A 67 20.09 -0.26 -9.08
N HIS A 68 18.92 0.37 -8.91
CA HIS A 68 17.71 -0.23 -8.36
C HIS A 68 16.56 -0.22 -9.38
N PRO A 69 16.66 -1.02 -10.47
CA PRO A 69 15.73 -0.92 -11.59
C PRO A 69 14.32 -1.43 -11.27
N ASP A 70 14.19 -2.37 -10.33
CA ASP A 70 12.96 -3.05 -9.96
C ASP A 70 13.00 -3.50 -8.47
N TYR A 71 11.85 -3.88 -7.91
CA TYR A 71 11.68 -4.31 -6.52
C TYR A 71 12.26 -3.32 -5.50
N LEU A 72 11.90 -2.05 -5.65
CA LEU A 72 12.38 -0.98 -4.78
C LEU A 72 11.22 -0.36 -4.00
N ILE A 73 11.37 -0.24 -2.68
CA ILE A 73 10.48 0.45 -1.76
C ILE A 73 11.13 1.78 -1.38
N LEU A 74 10.39 2.87 -1.55
CA LEU A 74 10.75 4.21 -1.11
C LEU A 74 9.70 4.66 -0.08
N ASP A 75 10.09 4.66 1.19
CA ASP A 75 9.22 5.06 2.31
C ASP A 75 9.18 6.58 2.43
N GLU A 76 8.00 7.12 2.77
CA GLU A 76 7.75 8.56 2.94
C GLU A 76 8.21 9.40 1.72
N ALA A 77 7.85 8.94 0.51
CA ALA A 77 8.26 9.55 -0.75
C ALA A 77 7.84 11.03 -0.94
N GLN A 78 6.89 11.53 -0.14
CA GLN A 78 6.57 12.97 -0.15
C GLN A 78 7.72 13.86 0.31
N GLU A 79 8.70 13.32 1.05
CA GLU A 79 9.86 14.09 1.52
C GLU A 79 10.75 14.54 0.34
N TYR A 80 10.65 13.88 -0.82
CA TYR A 80 11.33 14.30 -2.04
C TYR A 80 10.37 14.45 -3.24
N PRO A 81 9.63 15.57 -3.35
CA PRO A 81 8.66 15.79 -4.44
C PRO A 81 9.23 15.69 -5.86
N GLU A 82 10.48 16.10 -6.09
CA GLU A 82 11.10 16.04 -7.44
C GLU A 82 11.39 14.60 -7.88
N LEU A 83 11.44 13.64 -6.95
CA LEU A 83 11.57 12.20 -7.23
C LEU A 83 10.54 11.72 -8.24
N PHE A 84 9.29 12.20 -8.13
CA PHE A 84 8.17 11.76 -8.96
C PHE A 84 8.41 12.07 -10.45
N ARG A 85 9.06 13.21 -10.75
CA ARG A 85 9.43 13.58 -12.13
C ARG A 85 10.52 12.68 -12.68
N VAL A 86 11.53 12.37 -11.87
CA VAL A 86 12.61 11.44 -12.27
C VAL A 86 12.06 10.04 -12.49
N LEU A 87 11.27 9.54 -11.53
CA LEU A 87 10.63 8.23 -11.58
C LEU A 87 9.72 8.08 -12.81
N ARG A 88 9.04 9.14 -13.25
CA ARG A 88 8.27 9.13 -14.50
C ARG A 88 9.15 8.77 -15.69
N GLY A 89 10.31 9.40 -15.85
CA GLY A 89 11.24 9.07 -16.94
C GLY A 89 11.69 7.61 -16.89
N VAL A 90 12.10 7.14 -15.71
CA VAL A 90 12.54 5.75 -15.46
C VAL A 90 11.45 4.73 -15.78
N VAL A 91 10.20 5.07 -15.47
CA VAL A 91 9.04 4.20 -15.75
C VAL A 91 8.67 4.22 -17.23
N ASP A 92 8.73 5.38 -17.88
CA ASP A 92 8.44 5.53 -19.31
C ASP A 92 9.39 4.71 -20.19
N GLU A 93 10.67 4.56 -19.80
CA GLU A 93 11.64 3.71 -20.50
C GLU A 93 11.27 2.22 -20.53
N LYS A 94 10.53 1.72 -19.52
CA LYS A 94 10.14 0.30 -19.38
C LYS A 94 8.70 0.13 -18.93
N ARG A 95 7.78 0.78 -19.63
CA ARG A 95 6.35 0.89 -19.23
C ARG A 95 5.62 -0.46 -19.08
N GLN A 96 6.09 -1.49 -19.79
CA GLN A 96 5.54 -2.84 -19.78
C GLN A 96 5.91 -3.62 -18.50
N VAL A 97 7.00 -3.26 -17.83
CA VAL A 97 7.48 -3.97 -16.63
C VAL A 97 6.67 -3.50 -15.42
N LYS A 98 6.04 -4.42 -14.70
CA LYS A 98 5.11 -4.14 -13.59
C LYS A 98 5.75 -4.45 -12.24
N GLY A 99 5.24 -3.82 -11.18
CA GLY A 99 5.67 -4.08 -9.81
C GLY A 99 7.15 -3.73 -9.56
N ARG A 100 7.60 -2.63 -10.16
CA ARG A 100 8.99 -2.18 -10.08
C ARG A 100 9.23 -1.37 -8.81
N PHE A 101 8.29 -0.50 -8.48
CA PHE A 101 8.45 0.48 -7.42
C PHE A 101 7.23 0.48 -6.50
N LEU A 102 7.49 0.49 -5.19
CA LEU A 102 6.51 0.75 -4.16
C LEU A 102 6.88 2.05 -3.46
N LEU A 103 5.94 2.98 -3.39
CA LEU A 103 6.09 4.22 -2.63
C LEU A 103 5.18 4.14 -1.41
N THR A 104 5.56 4.79 -0.32
CA THR A 104 4.61 5.13 0.74
C THR A 104 4.55 6.64 0.93
N GLY A 105 3.48 7.11 1.57
CA GLY A 105 3.47 8.48 2.07
C GLY A 105 2.40 8.74 3.11
N SER A 106 2.75 9.54 4.12
CA SER A 106 1.85 9.90 5.21
C SER A 106 0.95 11.13 4.95
N SER A 107 1.20 11.83 3.84
CA SER A 107 0.46 13.03 3.45
C SER A 107 -1.01 12.78 3.12
N SER A 108 -1.82 13.84 3.16
CA SER A 108 -3.23 13.76 2.76
C SER A 108 -3.34 13.21 1.32
N PRO A 109 -4.37 12.38 1.02
CA PRO A 109 -4.55 11.82 -0.32
C PRO A 109 -4.56 12.87 -1.43
N HIS A 110 -5.09 14.06 -1.14
CA HIS A 110 -5.14 15.18 -2.09
C HIS A 110 -3.76 15.82 -2.35
N LEU A 111 -2.87 15.86 -1.35
CA LEU A 111 -1.52 16.37 -1.56
C LEU A 111 -0.70 15.36 -2.37
N PHE A 112 -0.82 14.07 -2.02
CA PHE A 112 -0.13 13.01 -2.73
C PHE A 112 -0.65 12.86 -4.17
N SER A 113 -1.94 13.10 -4.43
CA SER A 113 -2.51 13.07 -5.78
C SER A 113 -1.89 14.12 -6.71
N LYS A 114 -1.56 15.31 -6.20
CA LYS A 114 -0.84 16.35 -6.96
C LYS A 114 0.59 15.94 -7.30
N LEU A 115 1.32 15.38 -6.33
CA LEU A 115 2.69 14.89 -6.54
C LEU A 115 2.73 13.76 -7.58
N SER A 116 1.73 12.89 -7.53
CA SER A 116 1.58 11.74 -8.42
C SER A 116 0.99 12.05 -9.80
N GLU A 117 0.56 13.28 -10.08
CA GLU A 117 0.00 13.65 -11.39
C GLU A 117 0.99 13.38 -12.52
N SER A 118 2.28 13.56 -12.26
CA SER A 118 3.38 13.22 -13.18
C SER A 118 3.39 11.73 -13.59
N LEU A 119 2.82 10.85 -12.78
CA LEU A 119 2.76 9.40 -12.96
C LEU A 119 1.34 8.88 -13.30
N ALA A 120 0.45 9.77 -13.76
CA ALA A 120 -0.91 9.40 -14.16
C ALA A 120 -0.93 8.21 -15.15
N GLY A 121 -1.79 7.23 -14.86
CA GLY A 121 -1.93 5.99 -15.65
C GLY A 121 -0.78 5.00 -15.52
N ARG A 122 0.23 5.28 -14.69
CA ARG A 122 1.39 4.40 -14.43
C ARG A 122 1.52 4.03 -12.96
N MET A 123 0.80 4.71 -12.09
CA MET A 123 0.76 4.41 -10.68
C MET A 123 -0.63 4.01 -10.22
N GLY A 124 -0.70 2.91 -9.47
CA GLY A 124 -1.88 2.57 -8.68
C GLY A 124 -1.74 3.10 -7.27
N ILE A 125 -2.78 3.72 -6.72
CA ILE A 125 -2.78 4.26 -5.36
C ILE A 125 -3.68 3.38 -4.49
N LEU A 126 -3.17 2.97 -3.33
CA LEU A 126 -3.87 2.23 -2.30
C LEU A 126 -3.89 3.06 -1.02
N GLU A 127 -5.07 3.23 -0.44
CA GLU A 127 -5.23 3.93 0.83
C GLU A 127 -5.30 2.93 2.00
N LEU A 128 -4.38 3.08 2.95
CA LEU A 128 -4.29 2.28 4.15
C LEU A 128 -4.89 3.06 5.33
N GLY A 129 -6.06 2.61 5.78
CA GLY A 129 -6.65 3.07 7.04
C GLY A 129 -6.05 2.41 8.27
N THR A 130 -6.60 2.69 9.44
CA THR A 130 -6.27 2.00 10.70
C THR A 130 -6.56 0.50 10.61
N LEU A 131 -6.15 -0.28 11.62
CA LEU A 131 -6.52 -1.70 11.69
C LEU A 131 -8.04 -1.83 11.66
N LYS A 132 -8.55 -2.75 10.84
CA LYS A 132 -9.94 -3.18 10.93
C LYS A 132 -10.12 -4.14 12.10
N ALA A 133 -11.34 -4.23 12.63
CA ALA A 133 -11.64 -5.16 13.72
C ALA A 133 -11.24 -6.60 13.40
N ASN A 134 -11.46 -7.05 12.16
CA ASN A 134 -11.07 -8.40 11.74
C ASN A 134 -9.55 -8.59 11.74
N GLU A 135 -8.77 -7.57 11.38
CA GLU A 135 -7.30 -7.62 11.42
C GLU A 135 -6.81 -7.63 12.87
N PHE A 136 -7.41 -6.81 13.74
CA PHE A 136 -7.09 -6.76 15.17
C PHE A 136 -7.32 -8.10 15.86
N TYR A 137 -8.46 -8.75 15.59
CA TYR A 137 -8.78 -10.08 16.09
C TYR A 137 -8.22 -11.23 15.25
N GLN A 138 -7.44 -10.93 14.19
CA GLN A 138 -6.87 -11.91 13.25
C GLN A 138 -7.90 -12.89 12.65
N LYS A 139 -9.11 -12.38 12.40
CA LYS A 139 -10.21 -13.11 11.75
C LYS A 139 -10.24 -12.80 10.25
N PRO A 140 -10.68 -13.76 9.42
CA PRO A 140 -10.86 -13.50 7.99
C PRO A 140 -11.90 -12.40 7.75
N LEU A 141 -11.83 -11.79 6.57
CA LEU A 141 -12.93 -10.94 6.10
C LEU A 141 -14.22 -11.76 6.04
N SER A 142 -15.35 -11.10 6.28
CA SER A 142 -16.65 -11.72 6.11
C SER A 142 -16.79 -12.27 4.69
N ASP A 143 -17.43 -13.43 4.56
CA ASP A 143 -17.77 -14.00 3.25
C ASP A 143 -18.62 -13.03 2.43
N PHE A 144 -19.31 -12.08 3.06
CA PHE A 144 -19.99 -10.98 2.40
C PHE A 144 -19.16 -10.32 1.29
N TYR A 145 -17.85 -10.16 1.46
CA TYR A 145 -17.00 -9.51 0.45
C TYR A 145 -16.83 -10.34 -0.83
N GLN A 146 -17.17 -11.64 -0.82
CA GLN A 146 -17.13 -12.50 -2.00
C GLN A 146 -18.12 -12.04 -3.08
N ILE A 147 -19.16 -11.27 -2.73
CA ILE A 147 -20.11 -10.73 -3.71
C ILE A 147 -19.45 -9.82 -4.75
N PHE A 148 -18.33 -9.20 -4.39
CA PHE A 148 -17.60 -8.29 -5.29
C PHE A 148 -16.58 -9.00 -6.17
N SER A 149 -16.23 -10.25 -5.85
CA SER A 149 -15.30 -11.07 -6.64
C SER A 149 -16.02 -12.11 -7.52
N GLN A 150 -17.26 -12.47 -7.19
CA GLN A 150 -18.04 -13.45 -7.93
C GLN A 150 -18.91 -12.80 -9.03
N LYS A 151 -18.90 -13.38 -10.24
CA LYS A 151 -19.76 -12.94 -11.35
C LYS A 151 -21.25 -13.20 -11.11
N LYS A 152 -21.59 -14.12 -10.20
CA LYS A 152 -22.96 -14.52 -9.86
C LYS A 152 -22.99 -14.89 -8.38
N VAL A 153 -23.90 -14.27 -7.64
CA VAL A 153 -24.16 -14.58 -6.23
C VAL A 153 -25.49 -15.33 -6.16
N GLU A 154 -25.51 -16.47 -5.47
CA GLU A 154 -26.75 -17.22 -5.25
C GLU A 154 -27.73 -16.40 -4.40
N ARG A 155 -29.04 -16.50 -4.68
CA ARG A 155 -30.06 -15.71 -3.98
C ARG A 155 -30.04 -15.89 -2.46
N ASP A 156 -29.68 -17.09 -2.00
CA ASP A 156 -29.68 -17.46 -0.58
C ASP A 156 -28.34 -17.18 0.10
N PHE A 157 -27.33 -16.69 -0.63
CA PHE A 157 -25.99 -16.43 -0.11
C PHE A 157 -26.01 -15.51 1.11
N LEU A 158 -26.77 -14.41 1.04
CA LEU A 158 -26.87 -13.44 2.13
C LEU A 158 -27.47 -14.07 3.40
N SER A 159 -28.39 -15.01 3.23
CA SER A 159 -29.07 -15.71 4.34
C SER A 159 -28.15 -16.71 5.04
N GLN A 160 -27.06 -17.15 4.40
CA GLN A 160 -26.10 -18.11 4.96
C GLN A 160 -24.89 -17.43 5.63
N LEU A 161 -24.77 -16.11 5.53
CA LEU A 161 -23.66 -15.36 6.12
C LEU A 161 -23.65 -15.51 7.64
N LYS A 162 -22.50 -15.90 8.18
CA LYS A 162 -22.26 -15.95 9.62
C LYS A 162 -21.40 -14.77 10.06
N PRO A 163 -21.76 -14.09 11.16
CA PRO A 163 -20.92 -13.03 11.71
C PRO A 163 -19.57 -13.61 12.13
N GLN A 164 -18.48 -13.00 11.66
CA GLN A 164 -17.12 -13.39 12.05
C GLN A 164 -16.72 -12.78 13.40
N LEU A 165 -17.34 -11.66 13.78
CA LEU A 165 -17.11 -10.96 15.05
C LEU A 165 -18.41 -10.84 15.83
N GLY A 166 -18.34 -11.07 17.13
CA GLY A 166 -19.45 -10.86 18.06
C GLY A 166 -19.61 -9.39 18.47
N HIS A 167 -20.78 -9.05 19.02
CA HIS A 167 -21.07 -7.69 19.49
C HIS A 167 -20.09 -7.19 20.55
N GLU A 168 -19.67 -8.04 21.49
CA GLU A 168 -18.72 -7.66 22.55
C GLU A 168 -17.30 -7.43 21.99
N GLU A 169 -16.89 -8.18 20.97
CA GLU A 169 -15.61 -7.94 20.29
C GLU A 169 -15.63 -6.58 19.56
N LEU A 170 -16.71 -6.26 18.86
CA LEU A 170 -16.86 -4.96 18.18
C LEU A 170 -16.88 -3.80 19.18
N LYS A 171 -17.63 -3.92 20.28
CA LYS A 171 -17.64 -2.91 21.35
C LYS A 171 -16.25 -2.70 21.95
N ASN A 172 -15.56 -3.78 22.28
CA ASN A 172 -14.20 -3.70 22.84
C ASN A 172 -13.22 -3.05 21.86
N PHE A 173 -13.35 -3.34 20.57
CA PHE A 173 -12.52 -2.72 19.54
C PHE A 173 -12.78 -1.21 19.41
N TRP A 174 -14.05 -0.79 19.41
CA TRP A 174 -14.40 0.64 19.38
C TRP A 174 -13.92 1.40 20.63
N LEU A 175 -14.05 0.80 21.82
CA LEU A 175 -13.56 1.40 23.08
C LEU A 175 -12.04 1.63 23.08
N ARG A 176 -11.29 0.92 22.23
CA ARG A 176 -9.85 1.10 22.04
C ARG A 176 -9.47 2.09 20.93
N GLY A 177 -10.44 2.84 20.41
CA GLY A 177 -10.23 3.81 19.33
C GLY A 177 -10.21 3.17 17.93
N GLY A 178 -10.68 1.94 17.80
CA GLY A 178 -10.82 1.27 16.51
C GLY A 178 -11.95 1.87 15.66
N TYR A 179 -11.72 1.98 14.35
CA TYR A 179 -12.72 2.40 13.37
C TYR A 179 -13.21 1.19 12.57
N SER A 180 -14.54 1.09 12.34
CA SER A 180 -15.17 0.02 11.55
C SER A 180 -15.05 0.24 10.05
#